data_AF-A0A841TUN2-F1
#
_entry.id   AF-A0A841TUN2-F1
#
_cell.length_a   1.000
_cell.length_b   1.000
_cell.length_c   1.000
_cell.angle_alpha   90.00
_cell.angle_beta   90.00
_cell.angle_gamma   90.00
#
_symmetry.space_group_name_H-M   'P 1'
#
loop_
_entity.id
_entity.type
_entity.pdbx_description
1 polymer ?
#
loop_
_entity_poly.entity_id
_entity_poly.type
_entity_poly.pdbx_seq_one_letter_code
_entity_poly.pdbx_strand_id
1 'polypeptide(L)'
;MGQIFIPGTANPADVLSGRSFSAGTNYIASGTMPNNGALGTITPGTTAKSIAAGYTSGGSVVGDSNLVASNIRKGISIFGVTGNVIAGAPWSGGTGTATTTTSTFYLESGSTTSRYSFTVTGLAYTPKVIVAYIIDDLIGVPACCYNADAFSGNSGYKVMGLGNGQVIRVGQGAADVTSNGFTIPITKSGALIYWNAFADV
;
A
#
# COMPACT_ATOMS: atom_id res chain seq x y z
N MET A 1 3.15 51.07 -64.16
CA MET A 1 2.86 49.77 -63.51
C MET A 1 2.92 49.98 -62.01
N GLY A 2 1.86 49.66 -61.28
CA GLY A 2 1.94 49.63 -59.82
C GLY A 2 2.65 48.35 -59.38
N GLN A 3 3.75 48.47 -58.63
CA GLN A 3 4.39 47.32 -58.00
C GLN A 3 3.52 46.88 -56.83
N ILE A 4 3.06 45.63 -56.82
CA ILE A 4 2.43 45.04 -55.64
C ILE A 4 3.52 44.80 -54.61
N PHE A 5 3.46 45.53 -53.49
CA PHE A 5 4.32 45.29 -52.33
C PHE A 5 3.69 44.19 -51.48
N ILE A 6 4.44 43.12 -51.19
CA ILE A 6 4.01 42.01 -50.33
C ILE A 6 4.76 42.13 -48.99
N PRO A 7 4.20 42.82 -47.98
CA PRO A 7 4.91 43.15 -46.74
C PRO A 7 5.18 41.96 -45.80
N GLY A 8 4.64 40.78 -46.08
CA GLY A 8 4.76 39.61 -45.19
C GLY A 8 6.20 39.16 -44.99
N THR A 9 6.51 38.66 -43.79
CA THR A 9 7.85 38.18 -43.41
C THR A 9 7.92 36.65 -43.20
N ALA A 10 6.84 35.93 -43.47
CA ALA A 10 6.79 34.48 -43.29
C ALA A 10 7.80 33.77 -44.20
N ASN A 11 8.46 32.75 -43.66
CA ASN A 11 9.28 31.80 -44.40
C ASN A 11 8.53 30.45 -44.56
N PRO A 12 8.99 29.54 -45.43
CA PRO A 12 8.32 28.25 -45.62
C PRO A 12 8.12 27.43 -44.33
N ALA A 13 9.05 27.47 -43.38
CA ALA A 13 8.94 26.77 -42.10
C ALA A 13 7.93 27.40 -41.13
N ASP A 14 7.43 28.61 -41.41
CA ASP A 14 6.36 29.27 -40.64
C ASP A 14 4.96 28.88 -41.15
N VAL A 15 4.87 28.23 -42.30
CA VAL A 15 3.60 27.92 -42.98
C VAL A 15 3.40 26.42 -43.08
N LEU A 16 2.18 25.96 -42.77
CA LEU A 16 1.82 24.54 -42.85
C LEU A 16 2.12 23.92 -44.21
N SER A 17 2.66 22.70 -44.18
CA SER A 17 2.83 21.86 -45.36
C SER A 17 1.50 21.64 -46.09
N GLY A 18 1.54 21.74 -47.42
CA GLY A 18 0.36 21.70 -48.28
C GLY A 18 -0.43 23.01 -48.34
N ARG A 19 0.11 24.12 -47.81
CA ARG A 19 -0.44 25.48 -48.01
C ARG A 19 0.53 26.35 -48.77
N SER A 20 -0.01 27.20 -49.64
CA SER A 20 0.75 28.20 -50.38
C SER A 20 0.62 29.57 -49.73
N PHE A 21 1.66 30.38 -49.79
CA PHE A 21 1.68 31.73 -49.24
C PHE A 21 2.52 32.68 -50.11
N SER A 22 2.34 33.99 -49.91
CA SER A 22 3.23 35.00 -50.50
C SER A 22 3.68 36.00 -49.42
N ALA A 23 4.99 36.23 -49.30
CA ALA A 23 5.61 37.07 -48.27
C ALA A 23 7.00 37.55 -48.73
N GLY A 24 7.22 38.86 -48.85
CA GLY A 24 8.50 39.41 -49.31
C GLY A 24 8.87 38.91 -50.70
N THR A 25 9.98 38.16 -50.79
CA THR A 25 10.46 37.52 -52.03
C THR A 25 9.88 36.14 -52.29
N ASN A 26 9.13 35.56 -51.34
CA ASN A 26 8.45 34.29 -51.51
C ASN A 26 7.13 34.53 -52.25
N TYR A 27 7.07 34.18 -53.53
CA TYR A 27 5.86 34.31 -54.36
C TYR A 27 5.24 32.94 -54.58
N ILE A 28 4.02 32.74 -54.06
CA ILE A 28 3.29 31.46 -54.14
C ILE A 28 4.19 30.29 -53.66
N ALA A 29 4.96 30.53 -52.61
CA ALA A 29 5.82 29.52 -52.01
C ALA A 29 4.97 28.50 -51.25
N SER A 30 5.46 27.28 -51.12
CA SER A 30 4.82 26.22 -50.33
C SER A 30 5.36 26.21 -48.90
N GLY A 31 4.48 26.07 -47.92
CA GLY A 31 4.86 25.84 -46.53
C GLY A 31 5.52 24.47 -46.33
N THR A 32 6.38 24.37 -45.31
CA THR A 32 7.09 23.15 -44.92
C THR A 32 6.82 22.74 -43.47
N MET A 33 6.10 23.54 -42.68
CA MET A 33 5.79 23.22 -41.28
C MET A 33 4.94 21.93 -41.20
N PRO A 34 5.40 20.88 -40.49
CA PRO A 34 4.63 19.66 -40.31
C PRO A 34 3.31 19.92 -39.57
N ASN A 35 2.22 19.30 -40.05
CA ASN A 35 0.96 19.27 -39.33
C ASN A 35 0.84 17.95 -38.55
N ASN A 36 1.11 18.00 -37.25
CA ASN A 36 1.04 16.84 -36.36
C ASN A 36 -0.39 16.55 -35.84
N GLY A 37 -1.39 17.31 -36.29
CA GLY A 37 -2.76 17.21 -35.79
C GLY A 37 -2.87 17.54 -34.30
N ALA A 38 -3.93 17.04 -33.66
CA ALA A 38 -4.11 17.17 -32.22
C ALA A 38 -3.27 16.11 -31.49
N LEU A 39 -2.31 16.54 -30.66
CA LEU A 39 -1.45 15.63 -29.90
C LEU A 39 -2.20 14.79 -28.85
N GLY A 40 -3.37 15.24 -28.41
CA GLY A 40 -4.16 14.56 -27.38
C GLY A 40 -3.49 14.57 -25.99
N THR A 41 -3.84 13.61 -25.15
CA THR A 41 -3.26 13.44 -23.82
C THR A 41 -2.02 12.54 -23.89
N ILE A 42 -0.88 13.06 -23.44
CA ILE A 42 0.37 12.29 -23.34
C ILE A 42 0.57 11.90 -21.88
N THR A 43 0.26 10.64 -21.54
CA THR A 43 0.50 10.11 -20.19
C THR A 43 1.98 9.79 -19.99
N PRO A 44 2.64 10.33 -18.95
CA PRO A 44 4.03 9.98 -18.61
C PRO A 44 4.21 8.48 -18.37
N GLY A 45 5.45 8.01 -18.44
CA GLY A 45 5.80 6.61 -18.20
C GLY A 45 7.19 6.50 -17.59
N THR A 46 7.75 5.29 -17.60
CA THR A 46 9.14 5.06 -17.16
C THR A 46 10.18 5.56 -18.15
N THR A 47 9.78 5.79 -19.40
CA THR A 47 10.65 6.27 -20.47
C THR A 47 10.14 7.57 -21.06
N ALA A 48 11.05 8.37 -21.60
CA ALA A 48 10.71 9.64 -22.23
C ALA A 48 9.86 9.42 -23.49
N LYS A 49 8.88 10.30 -23.70
CA LYS A 49 8.03 10.32 -24.89
C LYS A 49 8.36 11.57 -25.70
N SER A 50 8.76 11.37 -26.96
CA SER A 50 9.08 12.49 -27.85
C SER A 50 7.82 13.19 -28.34
N ILE A 51 7.91 14.51 -28.48
CA ILE A 51 6.92 15.36 -29.13
C ILE A 51 7.59 15.91 -30.39
N ALA A 52 7.05 15.56 -31.55
CA ALA A 52 7.60 16.01 -32.83
C ALA A 52 7.46 17.53 -33.02
N ALA A 53 8.41 18.13 -33.73
CA ALA A 53 8.34 19.52 -34.15
C ALA A 53 7.23 19.74 -35.20
N GLY A 54 6.71 20.96 -35.27
CA GLY A 54 5.58 21.37 -36.10
C GLY A 54 5.22 22.81 -35.75
N TYR A 55 3.99 23.03 -35.28
CA TYR A 55 3.61 24.31 -34.66
C TYR A 55 4.44 24.68 -33.41
N THR A 56 5.07 23.69 -32.77
CA THR A 56 6.03 23.89 -31.69
C THR A 56 7.42 23.46 -32.16
N SER A 57 8.46 23.84 -31.42
CA SER A 57 9.83 23.34 -31.63
C SER A 57 10.00 21.83 -31.38
N GLY A 58 8.93 21.10 -31.06
CA GLY A 58 9.00 19.76 -30.51
C GLY A 58 9.42 19.78 -29.04
N GLY A 59 9.63 18.60 -28.47
CA GLY A 59 10.02 18.45 -27.08
C GLY A 59 9.97 17.00 -26.60
N SER A 60 9.94 16.81 -25.28
CA SER A 60 9.70 15.49 -24.70
C SER A 60 8.98 15.58 -23.37
N VAL A 61 8.14 14.58 -23.08
CA VAL A 61 7.67 14.28 -21.73
C VAL A 61 8.70 13.35 -21.11
N VAL A 62 9.41 13.84 -20.09
CA VAL A 62 10.44 13.05 -19.39
C VAL A 62 9.77 11.88 -18.67
N GLY A 63 10.36 10.69 -18.81
CA GLY A 63 9.96 9.52 -18.05
C GLY A 63 10.69 9.45 -16.72
N ASP A 64 10.10 8.76 -15.74
CA ASP A 64 10.72 8.49 -14.45
C ASP A 64 10.76 6.99 -14.20
N SER A 65 11.95 6.40 -14.11
CA SER A 65 12.14 4.98 -13.82
C SER A 65 11.53 4.56 -12.48
N ASN A 66 11.25 5.52 -11.58
CA ASN A 66 10.60 5.27 -10.30
C ASN A 66 9.08 5.15 -10.41
N LEU A 67 8.46 5.41 -11.57
CA LEU A 67 7.03 5.16 -11.82
C LEU A 67 6.75 3.66 -11.99
N VAL A 68 7.02 2.90 -10.93
CA VAL A 68 6.83 1.46 -10.83
C VAL A 68 5.97 1.13 -9.62
N ALA A 69 5.25 0.00 -9.69
CA ALA A 69 4.32 -0.41 -8.64
C ALA A 69 4.96 -0.48 -7.23
N SER A 70 6.23 -0.90 -7.18
CA SER A 70 7.02 -1.05 -5.95
C SER A 70 7.42 0.26 -5.27
N ASN A 71 7.13 1.41 -5.88
CA ASN A 71 7.36 2.72 -5.28
C ASN A 71 6.03 3.42 -4.93
N ILE A 72 4.89 2.82 -5.27
CA ILE A 72 3.57 3.43 -5.13
C ILE A 72 2.77 2.64 -4.09
N ARG A 73 2.10 3.38 -3.19
CA ARG A 73 1.31 2.78 -2.12
C ARG A 73 0.16 1.94 -2.67
N LYS A 74 -0.12 0.81 -2.02
CA LYS A 74 -1.20 -0.12 -2.38
C LYS A 74 -2.54 0.62 -2.47
N GLY A 75 -3.26 0.38 -3.57
CA GLY A 75 -4.55 1.02 -3.86
C GLY A 75 -4.47 2.41 -4.48
N ILE A 76 -3.28 2.98 -4.64
CA ILE A 76 -3.08 4.23 -5.39
C ILE A 76 -2.67 3.89 -6.83
N SER A 77 -3.26 4.59 -7.80
CA SER A 77 -2.86 4.52 -9.20
C SER A 77 -2.30 5.88 -9.64
N ILE A 78 -1.09 5.88 -10.19
CA ILE A 78 -0.46 7.07 -10.75
C ILE A 78 -0.19 6.78 -12.23
N PHE A 79 -0.80 7.56 -13.13
CA PHE A 79 -0.66 7.40 -14.57
C PHE A 79 -0.93 5.97 -15.10
N GLY A 80 -1.83 5.23 -14.43
CA GLY A 80 -2.18 3.85 -14.78
C GLY A 80 -1.29 2.78 -14.12
N VAL A 81 -0.23 3.17 -13.41
CA VAL A 81 0.58 2.24 -12.60
C VAL A 81 -0.04 2.11 -11.22
N THR A 82 -0.58 0.92 -10.93
CA THR A 82 -1.17 0.60 -9.63
C THR A 82 -0.09 0.17 -8.64
N GLY A 83 -0.04 0.83 -7.50
CA GLY A 83 0.91 0.54 -6.43
C GLY A 83 0.65 -0.76 -5.69
N ASN A 84 1.72 -1.37 -5.18
CA ASN A 84 1.67 -2.57 -4.35
C ASN A 84 2.39 -2.42 -3.00
N VAL A 85 2.96 -1.26 -2.69
CA VAL A 85 3.67 -1.01 -1.43
C VAL A 85 2.68 -0.92 -0.27
N ILE A 86 2.85 -1.78 0.72
CA ILE A 86 2.13 -1.68 1.99
C ILE A 86 3.00 -0.81 2.90
N ALA A 87 2.56 0.43 3.15
CA ALA A 87 3.31 1.37 3.99
C ALA A 87 3.18 0.97 5.47
N GLY A 88 4.26 0.39 6.03
CA GLY A 88 4.30 -0.14 7.40
C GLY A 88 3.51 -1.43 7.56
N ALA A 89 4.00 -2.35 8.41
CA ALA A 89 3.26 -3.55 8.77
C ALA A 89 1.84 -3.16 9.23
N PRO A 90 0.76 -3.69 8.62
CA PRO A 90 -0.57 -3.38 9.07
C PRO A 90 -0.72 -3.66 10.57
N TRP A 91 -1.28 -2.69 11.28
CA TRP A 91 -1.54 -2.77 12.70
C TRP A 91 -3.02 -2.54 12.96
N SER A 92 -3.52 -3.21 13.99
CA SER A 92 -4.88 -3.09 14.48
C SER A 92 -4.81 -3.22 15.99
N GLY A 93 -5.59 -2.40 16.67
CA GLY A 93 -5.71 -2.44 18.12
C GLY A 93 -7.09 -2.01 18.54
N GLY A 94 -7.45 -2.36 19.76
CA GLY A 94 -8.76 -2.05 20.30
C GLY A 94 -8.94 -2.54 21.72
N THR A 95 -10.18 -2.49 22.18
CA THR A 95 -10.58 -3.06 23.46
C THR A 95 -11.67 -4.10 23.27
N GLY A 96 -11.81 -4.98 24.25
CA GLY A 96 -12.95 -5.89 24.32
C GLY A 96 -12.96 -6.69 25.60
N THR A 97 -14.06 -7.40 25.84
CA THR A 97 -14.28 -8.10 27.11
C THR A 97 -13.99 -9.59 26.94
N ALA A 98 -13.20 -10.16 27.85
CA ALA A 98 -12.98 -11.60 27.91
C ALA A 98 -14.28 -12.35 28.24
N THR A 99 -14.34 -13.64 27.88
CA THR A 99 -15.47 -14.49 28.23
C THR A 99 -15.66 -14.61 29.74
N THR A 100 -16.87 -14.98 30.16
CA THR A 100 -17.20 -15.36 31.54
C THR A 100 -17.20 -16.88 31.75
N THR A 101 -17.07 -17.65 30.66
CA THR A 101 -16.94 -19.11 30.67
C THR A 101 -15.54 -19.50 30.24
N THR A 102 -14.98 -20.54 30.86
CA THR A 102 -13.64 -21.02 30.55
C THR A 102 -13.64 -21.91 29.31
N SER A 103 -12.54 -21.85 28.56
CA SER A 103 -12.19 -22.73 27.45
C SER A 103 -10.93 -23.51 27.78
N THR A 104 -10.72 -24.63 27.09
CA THR A 104 -9.53 -25.47 27.27
C THR A 104 -8.37 -24.97 26.42
N PHE A 105 -7.21 -24.83 27.05
CA PHE A 105 -5.94 -24.46 26.43
C PHE A 105 -4.88 -25.51 26.73
N TYR A 106 -3.90 -25.61 25.84
CA TYR A 106 -2.77 -26.53 26.00
C TYR A 106 -1.54 -25.77 26.45
N LEU A 107 -0.99 -26.15 27.60
CA LEU A 107 0.31 -25.67 28.06
C LEU A 107 1.41 -26.22 27.15
N GLU A 108 2.56 -25.54 27.13
CA GLU A 108 3.74 -26.02 26.40
C GLU A 108 4.12 -27.45 26.80
N SER A 109 3.97 -27.81 28.08
CA SER A 109 4.21 -29.15 28.61
C SER A 109 3.30 -30.24 28.04
N GLY A 110 2.24 -29.88 27.31
CA GLY A 110 1.23 -30.79 26.77
C GLY A 110 0.04 -31.05 27.69
N SER A 111 0.08 -30.57 28.93
CA SER A 111 -1.07 -30.61 29.85
C SER A 111 -2.11 -29.55 29.49
N THR A 112 -3.37 -29.78 29.87
CA THR A 112 -4.47 -28.84 29.62
C THR A 112 -4.69 -27.91 30.80
N THR A 113 -5.10 -26.67 30.53
CA THR A 113 -5.56 -25.71 31.54
C THR A 113 -6.85 -25.03 31.08
N SER A 114 -7.73 -24.68 32.02
CA SER A 114 -8.97 -23.97 31.73
C SER A 114 -8.80 -22.48 32.01
N ARG A 115 -9.10 -21.63 31.02
CA ARG A 115 -8.97 -20.16 31.11
C ARG A 115 -10.09 -19.45 30.38
N TYR A 116 -10.33 -18.19 30.69
CA TYR A 116 -11.21 -17.34 29.89
C TYR A 116 -10.54 -17.07 28.55
N SER A 117 -11.31 -16.74 27.52
CA SER A 117 -10.78 -16.44 26.20
C SER A 117 -11.17 -15.03 25.77
N PHE A 118 -10.33 -14.43 24.94
CA PHE A 118 -10.65 -13.20 24.23
C PHE A 118 -10.38 -13.43 22.74
N THR A 119 -11.39 -13.16 21.91
CA THR A 119 -11.35 -13.46 20.46
C THR A 119 -11.52 -12.18 19.67
N VAL A 120 -10.61 -11.93 18.73
CA VAL A 120 -10.70 -10.86 17.73
C VAL A 120 -10.95 -11.49 16.37
N THR A 121 -11.88 -10.92 15.59
CA THR A 121 -12.19 -11.35 14.22
C THR A 121 -12.22 -10.14 13.29
N GLY A 122 -12.16 -10.38 11.97
CA GLY A 122 -12.20 -9.33 10.95
C GLY A 122 -10.85 -8.66 10.67
N LEU A 123 -9.73 -9.27 11.09
CA LEU A 123 -8.41 -8.81 10.67
C LEU A 123 -8.19 -9.12 9.20
N ALA A 124 -7.56 -8.19 8.47
CA ALA A 124 -7.22 -8.37 7.05
C ALA A 124 -5.83 -9.00 6.82
N TYR A 125 -5.21 -9.50 7.89
CA TYR A 125 -3.85 -10.04 7.90
C TYR A 125 -3.69 -11.04 9.05
N THR A 126 -2.73 -11.95 8.91
CA THR A 126 -2.30 -12.84 10.00
C THR A 126 -1.34 -12.07 10.92
N PRO A 127 -1.67 -11.87 12.21
CA PRO A 127 -0.77 -11.21 13.14
C PRO A 127 0.52 -12.02 13.35
N LYS A 128 1.67 -11.34 13.28
CA LYS A 128 2.95 -11.90 13.72
C LYS A 128 3.29 -11.54 15.15
N VAL A 129 2.88 -10.36 15.61
CA VAL A 129 3.06 -9.92 17.00
C VAL A 129 1.70 -9.57 17.58
N ILE A 130 1.37 -10.11 18.74
CA ILE A 130 0.17 -9.73 19.50
C ILE A 130 0.62 -9.37 20.91
N VAL A 131 0.14 -8.24 21.42
CA VAL A 131 0.34 -7.84 22.80
C VAL A 131 -1.01 -7.44 23.37
N ALA A 132 -1.39 -8.04 24.50
CA ALA A 132 -2.65 -7.78 25.16
C ALA A 132 -2.44 -7.50 26.66
N TYR A 133 -3.22 -6.58 27.20
CA TYR A 133 -3.18 -6.14 28.59
C TYR A 133 -4.58 -6.17 29.19
N ILE A 134 -4.68 -6.57 30.45
CA ILE A 134 -5.90 -6.40 31.24
C ILE A 134 -5.92 -4.97 31.78
N ILE A 135 -7.02 -4.26 31.55
CA ILE A 135 -7.26 -2.91 32.04
C ILE A 135 -8.15 -3.02 33.29
N ASP A 136 -7.53 -3.27 34.45
CA ASP A 136 -8.17 -3.08 35.75
C ASP A 136 -7.79 -1.70 36.32
N ASP A 137 -8.49 -1.25 37.37
CA ASP A 137 -8.33 0.08 37.98
C ASP A 137 -6.93 0.37 38.56
N LEU A 138 -5.99 -0.58 38.55
CA LEU A 138 -4.60 -0.35 38.91
C LEU A 138 -3.65 -1.25 38.12
N ILE A 139 -2.91 -0.64 37.19
CA ILE A 139 -1.75 -1.16 36.45
C ILE A 139 -2.09 -2.28 35.43
N GLY A 140 -1.86 -1.98 34.15
CA GLY A 140 -2.06 -2.90 33.03
C GLY A 140 -1.24 -4.18 33.17
N VAL A 141 -1.86 -5.26 33.65
CA VAL A 141 -1.23 -6.57 33.78
C VAL A 141 -1.14 -7.19 32.37
N PRO A 142 0.03 -7.65 31.91
CA PRO A 142 0.12 -8.33 30.61
C PRO A 142 -0.81 -9.53 30.60
N ALA A 143 -1.81 -9.51 29.73
CA ALA A 143 -2.76 -10.60 29.58
C ALA A 143 -2.09 -11.75 28.82
N CYS A 144 -1.58 -11.43 27.63
CA CYS A 144 -0.75 -12.32 26.85
C CYS A 144 0.17 -11.56 25.89
N CYS A 145 1.20 -12.25 25.42
CA CYS A 145 2.02 -11.84 24.30
C CYS A 145 2.23 -13.00 23.33
N TYR A 146 2.34 -12.67 22.05
CA TYR A 146 2.62 -13.60 20.96
C TYR A 146 3.64 -12.95 20.03
N ASN A 147 4.58 -13.75 19.56
CA ASN A 147 5.50 -13.40 18.51
C ASN A 147 5.77 -14.68 17.72
N ALA A 148 5.32 -14.72 16.47
CA ALA A 148 5.43 -15.88 15.60
C ALA A 148 6.89 -16.32 15.41
N ASP A 149 7.84 -15.40 15.47
CA ASP A 149 9.25 -15.65 15.15
C ASP A 149 10.11 -15.83 16.42
N ALA A 150 9.73 -15.18 17.54
CA ALA A 150 10.49 -15.25 18.79
C ALA A 150 10.01 -16.32 19.78
N PHE A 151 8.74 -16.76 19.68
CA PHE A 151 8.16 -17.74 20.60
C PHE A 151 7.90 -19.08 19.88
N SER A 152 8.97 -19.87 19.75
CA SER A 152 8.90 -21.28 19.39
C SER A 152 9.05 -22.14 20.65
N GLY A 153 8.02 -22.90 20.99
CA GLY A 153 8.12 -23.86 22.08
C GLY A 153 9.06 -25.02 21.73
N ASN A 154 9.50 -25.76 22.73
CA ASN A 154 10.49 -26.85 22.63
C ASN A 154 10.06 -28.05 21.74
N SER A 155 8.86 -27.98 21.14
CA SER A 155 8.25 -29.07 20.35
C SER A 155 7.75 -28.61 18.98
N GLY A 156 8.26 -27.48 18.45
CA GLY A 156 7.93 -26.99 17.10
C GLY A 156 6.58 -26.27 16.99
N TYR A 157 5.84 -26.14 18.10
CA TYR A 157 4.63 -25.34 18.15
C TYR A 157 4.95 -23.85 18.31
N LYS A 158 4.10 -23.01 17.72
CA LYS A 158 4.05 -21.58 18.08
C LYS A 158 3.43 -21.45 19.47
N VAL A 159 3.91 -20.51 20.27
CA VAL A 159 3.43 -20.33 21.65
C VAL A 159 3.12 -18.87 21.99
N MET A 160 2.21 -18.68 22.93
CA MET A 160 1.89 -17.40 23.56
C MET A 160 2.33 -17.43 25.02
N GLY A 161 2.90 -16.32 25.50
CA GLY A 161 3.21 -16.13 26.92
C GLY A 161 2.05 -15.43 27.63
N LEU A 162 1.77 -15.83 28.87
CA LEU A 162 0.82 -15.14 29.75
C LEU A 162 1.57 -14.34 30.81
N GLY A 163 0.94 -13.29 31.34
CA GLY A 163 1.54 -12.48 32.42
C GLY A 163 1.85 -13.22 33.71
N ASN A 164 1.28 -14.41 33.91
CA ASN A 164 1.56 -15.27 35.06
C ASN A 164 2.73 -16.25 34.83
N GLY A 165 3.47 -16.10 33.72
CA GLY A 165 4.63 -16.93 33.38
C GLY A 165 4.31 -18.26 32.69
N GLN A 166 3.03 -18.55 32.42
CA GLN A 166 2.67 -19.75 31.66
C GLN A 166 2.81 -19.55 30.15
N VAL A 167 3.13 -20.63 29.46
CA VAL A 167 3.28 -20.67 28.00
C VAL A 167 2.21 -21.60 27.42
N ILE A 168 1.44 -21.10 26.46
CA ILE A 168 0.30 -21.79 25.84
C ILE A 168 0.60 -22.05 24.36
N ARG A 169 0.30 -23.26 23.88
CA ARG A 169 0.43 -23.63 22.48
C ARG A 169 -0.64 -22.95 21.63
N VAL A 170 -0.25 -22.47 20.46
CA VAL A 170 -1.15 -21.89 19.46
C VAL A 170 -1.54 -22.94 18.44
N GLY A 171 -2.81 -22.93 18.02
CA GLY A 171 -3.38 -23.91 17.10
C GLY A 171 -3.82 -25.21 17.77
N GLN A 172 -3.84 -25.26 19.11
CA GLN A 172 -4.38 -26.37 19.90
C GLN A 172 -5.31 -25.86 21.00
N GLY A 173 -6.47 -26.48 21.14
CA GLY A 173 -7.52 -25.98 22.03
C GLY A 173 -8.07 -24.65 21.53
N ALA A 174 -8.34 -23.72 22.45
CA ALA A 174 -8.93 -22.44 22.10
C ALA A 174 -7.94 -21.35 21.64
N ALA A 175 -6.62 -21.50 21.88
CA ALA A 175 -5.65 -20.49 21.45
C ALA A 175 -5.34 -20.64 19.95
N ASP A 176 -5.57 -19.58 19.18
CA ASP A 176 -5.38 -19.60 17.73
C ASP A 176 -4.94 -18.24 17.18
N VAL A 177 -4.21 -18.24 16.08
CA VAL A 177 -3.81 -17.06 15.32
C VAL A 177 -4.01 -17.37 13.85
N THR A 178 -4.96 -16.68 13.22
CA THR A 178 -5.40 -16.93 11.84
C THR A 178 -5.28 -15.67 11.01
N SER A 179 -5.51 -15.79 9.69
CA SER A 179 -5.56 -14.64 8.79
C SER A 179 -6.75 -13.72 9.01
N ASN A 180 -7.74 -14.13 9.80
CA ASN A 180 -8.97 -13.37 10.08
C ASN A 180 -9.03 -12.85 11.52
N GLY A 181 -8.06 -13.19 12.38
CA GLY A 181 -8.20 -12.93 13.81
C GLY A 181 -7.32 -13.78 14.70
N PHE A 182 -7.54 -13.68 16.00
CA PHE A 182 -6.82 -14.47 17.00
C PHE A 182 -7.68 -14.71 18.24
N THR A 183 -7.34 -15.76 18.97
CA THR A 183 -7.93 -16.09 20.27
C THR A 183 -6.82 -16.27 21.30
N ILE A 184 -6.91 -15.53 22.40
CA ILE A 184 -5.90 -15.52 23.47
C ILE A 184 -6.49 -15.96 24.80
N PRO A 185 -5.70 -16.63 25.67
CA PRO A 185 -6.12 -16.99 27.01
C PRO A 185 -6.04 -15.80 27.97
N ILE A 186 -7.03 -15.68 28.85
CA ILE A 186 -7.17 -14.61 29.85
C ILE A 186 -7.33 -15.21 31.25
N THR A 187 -6.73 -14.57 32.26
CA THR A 187 -6.68 -15.05 33.64
C THR A 187 -7.90 -14.65 34.49
N LYS A 188 -8.66 -13.65 34.06
CA LYS A 188 -9.78 -13.06 34.81
C LYS A 188 -11.08 -13.07 33.99
N SER A 189 -12.18 -13.45 34.66
CA SER A 189 -13.52 -13.50 34.06
C SER A 189 -14.00 -12.10 33.70
N GLY A 190 -14.54 -11.92 32.49
CA GLY A 190 -15.15 -10.65 32.07
C GLY A 190 -14.20 -9.45 32.10
N ALA A 191 -12.89 -9.69 32.06
CA ALA A 191 -11.89 -8.63 32.13
C ALA A 191 -11.90 -7.78 30.85
N LEU A 192 -11.71 -6.46 31.00
CA LEU A 192 -11.52 -5.57 29.87
C LEU A 192 -10.08 -5.69 29.36
N ILE A 193 -9.94 -5.99 28.08
CA ILE A 193 -8.66 -6.25 27.42
C ILE A 193 -8.38 -5.11 26.45
N TYR A 194 -7.18 -4.53 26.54
CA TYR A 194 -6.58 -3.74 25.46
C TYR A 194 -5.66 -4.64 24.66
N TRP A 195 -5.75 -4.62 23.33
CA TRP A 195 -4.95 -5.48 22.47
C TRP A 195 -4.40 -4.72 21.27
N ASN A 196 -3.22 -5.15 20.84
CA ASN A 196 -2.50 -4.66 19.68
C ASN A 196 -1.97 -5.85 18.88
N ALA A 197 -2.27 -5.89 17.59
CA ALA A 197 -1.83 -6.93 16.67
C ALA A 197 -1.10 -6.30 15.49
N PHE A 198 0.10 -6.79 15.18
CA PHE A 198 0.97 -6.28 14.12
C PHE A 198 1.24 -7.39 13.11
N ALA A 199 1.20 -7.04 11.82
CA ALA A 199 1.64 -7.91 10.73
C ALA A 199 3.18 -7.92 10.59
N ASP A 200 3.67 -8.65 9.59
CA ASP A 200 5.07 -8.59 9.15
C ASP A 200 5.38 -7.25 8.48
N VAL A 201 6.62 -6.75 8.63
CA VAL A 201 7.14 -5.55 7.95
C VAL A 201 7.73 -5.93 6.61
#